data_AF-A0A9E1GRA4-F1
#
_entry.id   AF-A0A9E1GRA4-F1
#
_cell.length_a   1.000
_cell.length_b   1.000
_cell.length_c   1.000
_cell.angle_alpha   90.00
_cell.angle_beta   90.00
_cell.angle_gamma   90.00
#
_symmetry.space_group_name_H-M   'P 1'
#
loop_
_entity.id
_entity.type
_entity.pdbx_description
1 polymer ?
#
loop_
_entity_poly.entity_id
_entity_poly.type
_entity_poly.pdbx_seq_one_letter_code
_entity_poly.pdbx_strand_id
1 'polypeptide(L)'
;EERNFTEDIPQISFDQIPILDRDSAIILGERKMGSIVDMVSQFEVSDLYSQINYQEVPVRVSPLVYASTIKWFTNQSEGIPAYMQIDMATQETELVMLDQPIRYSESELFNRNIYRHLRFRYPTYMFDQISFEINDDGVPYWVCPVQKFNIGLFGGQTIGRVVLCNAQTGETEDYAIEDCPQWVDRAYPADLLLELYNYHGTLVNGFLNSVFGQKGCLKTTDGYNYIAMDDDVWVYTGVTSVNSDQSNVGFILMNQRTMETRYYAISGAEERSAMASAEGQVQNLRYTAAFPLLLNVANEPTYVMALKDGAGLVKKYAMVNVQQYQTVATGDTLSDCQEEYVRLLETSGISDDTDVAAETETVTGTITRIAQSVIDGNSHFYLVLDGDDRIYDVSITDFVEIVTYQEGDRITMEYQEGDPLCTVTAIGEEQVS
;
A
#
# COMPACT_ATOMS: atom_id res chain seq x y z
N GLU A 1 -14.91 -9.17 13.39
CA GLU A 1 -16.30 -8.66 13.23
C GLU A 1 -16.60 -8.56 11.74
N GLU A 2 -17.83 -8.81 11.32
CA GLU A 2 -18.26 -8.54 9.93
C GLU A 2 -18.63 -7.06 9.81
N ARG A 3 -18.07 -6.36 8.82
CA ARG A 3 -18.26 -4.92 8.62
C ARG A 3 -18.59 -4.58 7.17
N ASN A 4 -19.04 -3.36 6.94
CA ASN A 4 -19.32 -2.83 5.61
C ASN A 4 -18.03 -2.23 5.02
N PHE A 5 -17.66 -2.68 3.82
CA PHE A 5 -16.44 -2.27 3.14
C PHE A 5 -16.41 -0.78 2.81
N THR A 6 -17.48 -0.23 2.27
CA THR A 6 -17.51 1.17 1.83
C THR A 6 -17.60 2.16 2.99
N GLU A 7 -18.03 1.71 4.17
CA GLU A 7 -18.06 2.50 5.41
C GLU A 7 -16.70 2.54 6.10
N ASP A 8 -16.03 1.38 6.22
CA ASP A 8 -14.74 1.26 6.92
C ASP A 8 -13.53 1.62 6.05
N ILE A 9 -13.65 1.47 4.73
CA ILE A 9 -12.59 1.79 3.75
C ILE A 9 -13.13 2.92 2.86
N PRO A 10 -12.96 4.19 3.29
CA PRO A 10 -13.35 5.33 2.49
C PRO A 10 -12.52 5.37 1.21
N GLN A 11 -12.97 6.17 0.23
CA GLN A 11 -12.12 6.47 -0.92
C GLN A 11 -10.87 7.21 -0.41
N ILE A 12 -9.72 6.54 -0.42
CA ILE A 12 -8.47 7.03 0.15
C ILE A 12 -7.79 7.98 -0.84
N SER A 13 -7.13 9.03 -0.33
CA SER A 13 -6.21 9.83 -1.14
C SER A 13 -5.01 8.98 -1.59
N PHE A 14 -4.64 9.08 -2.87
CA PHE A 14 -3.60 8.24 -3.49
C PHE A 14 -2.23 8.38 -2.84
N ASP A 15 -1.95 9.51 -2.20
CA ASP A 15 -0.70 9.81 -1.51
C ASP A 15 -0.45 8.90 -0.29
N GLN A 16 -1.46 8.14 0.14
CA GLN A 16 -1.38 7.24 1.30
C GLN A 16 -1.41 5.76 0.92
N ILE A 17 -1.50 5.41 -0.37
CA ILE A 17 -1.61 4.01 -0.77
C ILE A 17 -0.21 3.37 -0.82
N PRO A 18 0.07 2.34 0.00
CA PRO A 18 1.38 1.71 0.03
C PRO A 18 1.55 0.67 -1.08
N ILE A 19 1.87 1.11 -2.29
CA ILE A 19 1.93 0.22 -3.48
C ILE A 19 3.33 -0.41 -3.63
N LEU A 20 4.31 0.08 -2.88
CA LEU A 20 5.65 -0.45 -2.90
C LEU A 20 5.77 -1.78 -2.12
N ASP A 21 5.91 -2.89 -2.83
CA ASP A 21 6.20 -4.16 -2.19
C ASP A 21 7.63 -4.23 -1.65
N ARG A 22 7.86 -5.17 -0.71
CA ARG A 22 9.15 -5.33 -0.01
C ARG A 22 10.34 -5.51 -0.96
N ASP A 23 10.18 -6.29 -2.03
CA ASP A 23 11.30 -6.59 -2.93
C ASP A 23 11.70 -5.34 -3.74
N SER A 24 10.72 -4.52 -4.13
CA SER A 24 10.96 -3.22 -4.74
C SER A 24 11.66 -2.26 -3.79
N ALA A 25 11.24 -2.24 -2.51
CA ALA A 25 11.89 -1.43 -1.47
C ALA A 25 13.36 -1.82 -1.25
N ILE A 26 13.69 -3.12 -1.27
CA ILE A 26 15.08 -3.61 -1.20
C ILE A 26 15.92 -3.01 -2.33
N ILE A 27 15.43 -3.06 -3.57
CA ILE A 27 16.16 -2.53 -4.73
C ILE A 27 16.37 -1.02 -4.63
N LEU A 28 15.37 -0.27 -4.16
CA LEU A 28 15.47 1.18 -3.98
C LEU A 28 16.50 1.53 -2.90
N GLY A 29 16.46 0.86 -1.75
CA GLY A 29 17.41 1.07 -0.67
C GLY A 29 18.84 0.68 -1.05
N GLU A 30 19.05 -0.42 -1.77
CA GLU A 30 20.37 -0.79 -2.31
C GLU A 30 20.94 0.28 -3.25
N ARG A 31 20.10 0.87 -4.11
CA ARG A 31 20.52 1.95 -5.02
C ARG A 31 20.88 3.21 -4.27
N LYS A 32 20.06 3.62 -3.30
CA LYS A 32 20.36 4.78 -2.46
C LYS A 32 21.66 4.57 -1.71
N MET A 33 21.84 3.39 -1.11
CA MET A 33 23.07 3.04 -0.43
C MET A 33 24.27 3.10 -1.36
N GLY A 34 24.16 2.52 -2.57
CA GLY A 34 25.18 2.56 -3.63
C GLY A 34 25.62 3.97 -4.06
N SER A 35 24.77 4.98 -3.88
CA SER A 35 25.11 6.38 -4.20
C SER A 35 25.97 7.07 -3.13
N ILE A 36 26.07 6.50 -1.92
CA ILE A 36 26.74 7.12 -0.76
C ILE A 36 28.13 6.50 -0.59
N VAL A 37 29.10 7.03 -1.34
CA VAL A 37 30.47 6.49 -1.49
C VAL A 37 31.14 6.09 -0.17
N ASP A 38 30.99 6.90 0.87
CA ASP A 38 31.67 6.68 2.16
C ASP A 38 31.09 5.48 2.94
N MET A 39 29.87 5.06 2.65
CA MET A 39 29.15 4.02 3.41
C MET A 39 29.11 2.66 2.72
N VAL A 40 29.10 2.61 1.38
CA VAL A 40 28.99 1.38 0.57
C VAL A 40 30.04 0.32 0.91
N SER A 41 31.23 0.74 1.35
CA SER A 41 32.30 -0.20 1.68
C SER A 41 32.26 -0.70 3.12
N GLN A 42 31.44 -0.10 3.99
CA GLN A 42 31.42 -0.36 5.43
C GLN A 42 30.12 -1.05 5.88
N PHE A 43 29.01 -0.64 5.26
CA PHE A 43 27.67 -1.08 5.64
C PHE A 43 26.87 -1.52 4.41
N GLU A 44 25.87 -2.36 4.67
CA GLU A 44 24.83 -2.79 3.73
C GLU A 44 23.46 -2.47 4.36
N VAL A 45 22.40 -2.44 3.57
CA VAL A 45 21.03 -2.30 4.12
C VAL A 45 20.53 -3.68 4.52
N SER A 46 19.90 -3.80 5.69
CA SER A 46 19.26 -5.05 6.08
C SER A 46 18.09 -5.38 5.15
N ASP A 47 17.78 -6.67 4.98
CA ASP A 47 16.61 -7.11 4.23
C ASP A 47 15.29 -6.92 5.02
N LEU A 48 15.30 -6.43 6.26
CA LEU A 48 14.09 -6.37 7.10
C LEU A 48 12.95 -5.56 6.46
N TYR A 49 13.19 -4.28 6.13
CA TYR A 49 12.20 -3.36 5.56
C TYR A 49 10.81 -3.47 6.23
N SER A 50 10.76 -3.30 7.55
CA SER A 50 9.50 -3.28 8.31
C SER A 50 8.62 -2.16 7.79
N GLN A 51 7.35 -2.45 7.52
CA GLN A 51 6.37 -1.41 7.21
C GLN A 51 5.79 -0.89 8.53
N ILE A 52 5.80 0.42 8.68
CA ILE A 52 5.32 1.16 9.84
C ILE A 52 4.47 2.35 9.37
N ASN A 53 3.66 2.91 10.25
CA ASN A 53 3.01 4.19 10.05
C ASN A 53 3.80 5.27 10.81
N TYR A 54 4.57 6.09 10.09
CA TYR A 54 5.38 7.14 10.70
C TYR A 54 4.79 8.50 10.35
N GLN A 55 4.27 9.21 11.36
CA GLN A 55 3.67 10.54 11.18
C GLN A 55 2.54 10.54 10.12
N GLU A 56 1.64 9.55 10.18
CA GLU A 56 0.52 9.35 9.24
C GLU A 56 0.96 9.01 7.79
N VAL A 57 2.24 8.72 7.58
CA VAL A 57 2.78 8.28 6.29
C VAL A 57 3.21 6.82 6.39
N PRO A 58 2.72 5.94 5.51
CA PRO A 58 3.21 4.56 5.45
C PRO A 58 4.64 4.55 4.92
N VAL A 59 5.58 4.08 5.74
CA VAL A 59 6.99 3.99 5.36
C VAL A 59 7.53 2.59 5.61
N ARG A 60 8.56 2.21 4.85
CA ARG A 60 9.41 1.07 5.18
C ARG A 60 10.71 1.55 5.81
N VAL A 61 11.05 0.99 6.96
CA VAL A 61 12.31 1.26 7.64
C VAL A 61 13.18 0.00 7.70
N SER A 62 14.49 0.17 7.47
CA SER A 62 15.46 -0.91 7.56
C SER A 62 16.78 -0.41 8.16
N PRO A 63 17.34 -1.08 9.18
CA PRO A 63 18.62 -0.67 9.72
C PRO A 63 19.74 -1.01 8.73
N LEU A 64 20.83 -0.26 8.78
CA LEU A 64 22.06 -0.73 8.16
C LEU A 64 22.69 -1.87 8.98
N VAL A 65 23.48 -2.69 8.29
CA VAL A 65 24.24 -3.79 8.87
C VAL A 65 25.71 -3.68 8.46
N TYR A 66 26.61 -4.22 9.27
CA TYR A 66 28.02 -4.30 8.86
C TYR A 66 28.19 -5.26 7.69
N ALA A 67 28.85 -4.83 6.61
CA ALA A 67 29.01 -5.64 5.39
C ALA A 67 29.82 -6.94 5.58
N SER A 68 30.60 -7.04 6.67
CA SER A 68 31.26 -8.29 7.07
C SER A 68 31.74 -8.24 8.53
N THR A 69 32.18 -9.36 9.07
CA THR A 69 32.80 -9.44 10.40
C THR A 69 34.05 -8.56 10.55
N ILE A 70 34.83 -8.38 9.47
CA ILE A 70 35.97 -7.46 9.46
C ILE A 70 35.48 -6.01 9.58
N LYS A 71 34.40 -5.67 8.86
CA LYS A 71 33.78 -4.34 8.92
C LYS A 71 33.13 -4.07 10.26
N TRP A 72 32.54 -5.08 10.88
CA TRP A 72 32.12 -5.01 12.28
C TRP A 72 33.32 -4.68 13.19
N PHE A 73 34.45 -5.39 13.06
CA PHE A 73 35.61 -5.14 13.93
C PHE A 73 36.16 -3.71 13.81
N THR A 74 36.19 -3.16 12.59
CA THR A 74 36.69 -1.80 12.35
C THR A 74 35.71 -0.71 12.75
N ASN A 75 34.40 -0.97 12.67
CA ASN A 75 33.38 0.07 12.86
C ASN A 75 32.57 -0.06 14.15
N GLN A 76 32.57 -1.20 14.87
CA GLN A 76 31.70 -1.42 16.05
C GLN A 76 31.88 -0.38 17.16
N SER A 77 33.07 0.23 17.25
CA SER A 77 33.33 1.27 18.25
C SER A 77 32.63 2.58 17.90
N GLU A 78 32.37 2.84 16.62
CA GLU A 78 31.57 3.96 16.13
C GLU A 78 30.08 3.56 16.08
N GLY A 79 29.76 2.33 15.70
CA GLY A 79 28.39 1.81 15.60
C GLY A 79 27.80 2.01 14.20
N ILE A 80 26.52 1.70 14.05
CA ILE A 80 25.78 1.89 12.79
C ILE A 80 25.18 3.31 12.78
N PRO A 81 25.57 4.18 11.83
CA PRO A 81 25.29 5.61 11.92
C PRO A 81 23.92 6.03 11.35
N ALA A 82 23.20 5.13 10.69
CA ALA A 82 21.98 5.48 9.95
C ALA A 82 21.05 4.29 9.76
N TYR A 83 19.81 4.57 9.33
CA TYR A 83 18.86 3.59 8.80
C TYR A 83 18.29 4.09 7.46
N MET A 84 17.74 3.16 6.68
CA MET A 84 17.03 3.44 5.43
C MET A 84 15.55 3.67 5.74
N GLN A 85 14.97 4.71 5.16
CA GLN A 85 13.54 4.99 5.18
C GLN A 85 13.04 5.15 3.73
N ILE A 86 11.92 4.51 3.42
CA ILE A 86 11.31 4.58 2.10
C ILE A 86 9.83 4.91 2.25
N ASP A 87 9.40 5.99 1.62
CA ASP A 87 7.99 6.33 1.48
C ASP A 87 7.30 5.34 0.53
N MET A 88 6.20 4.75 0.98
CA MET A 88 5.54 3.66 0.27
C MET A 88 4.64 4.12 -0.88
N ALA A 89 4.28 5.41 -0.91
CA ALA A 89 3.48 6.03 -1.96
C ALA A 89 4.37 6.74 -2.99
N THR A 90 5.29 7.60 -2.53
CA THR A 90 6.16 8.40 -3.42
C THR A 90 7.41 7.65 -3.88
N GLN A 91 7.77 6.54 -3.22
CA GLN A 91 9.01 5.80 -3.41
C GLN A 91 10.28 6.60 -3.07
N GLU A 92 10.12 7.76 -2.44
CA GLU A 92 11.25 8.56 -1.96
C GLU A 92 12.06 7.73 -0.95
N THR A 93 13.35 7.63 -1.22
CA THR A 93 14.27 6.78 -0.46
C THR A 93 15.33 7.66 0.20
N GLU A 94 15.36 7.62 1.53
CA GLU A 94 16.23 8.43 2.37
C GLU A 94 17.13 7.57 3.25
N LEU A 95 18.37 8.01 3.40
CA LEU A 95 19.26 7.48 4.42
C LEU A 95 19.27 8.45 5.59
N VAL A 96 18.59 8.10 6.67
CA VAL A 96 18.41 8.94 7.85
C VAL A 96 19.63 8.79 8.76
N MET A 97 20.44 9.86 8.84
CA MET A 97 21.62 9.91 9.68
C MET A 97 21.22 10.12 11.14
N LEU A 98 21.82 9.34 12.04
CA LEU A 98 21.54 9.39 13.47
C LEU A 98 22.60 10.19 14.22
N ASP A 99 22.17 11.06 15.13
CA ASP A 99 23.07 11.72 16.09
C ASP A 99 23.74 10.71 17.04
N GLN A 100 22.99 9.66 17.42
CA GLN A 100 23.50 8.54 18.19
C GLN A 100 23.43 7.25 17.36
N PRO A 101 24.54 6.53 17.20
CA PRO A 101 24.59 5.34 16.35
C PRO A 101 23.83 4.17 17.00
N ILE A 102 23.26 3.31 16.17
CA ILE A 102 22.71 2.02 16.59
C ILE A 102 23.87 1.15 17.11
N ARG A 103 23.70 0.60 18.32
CA ARG A 103 24.68 -0.26 19.02
C ARG A 103 24.19 -1.67 19.26
N TYR A 104 22.89 -1.90 19.12
CA TYR A 104 22.26 -3.21 19.27
C TYR A 104 21.54 -3.52 17.98
N SER A 105 22.00 -4.55 17.27
CA SER A 105 21.42 -4.95 15.98
C SER A 105 21.62 -6.44 15.75
N GLU A 106 21.03 -6.96 14.67
CA GLU A 106 21.23 -8.35 14.25
C GLU A 106 22.65 -8.62 13.75
N SER A 107 23.31 -7.59 13.21
CA SER A 107 24.67 -7.66 12.66
C SER A 107 25.78 -7.46 13.72
N GLU A 108 25.42 -7.05 14.93
CA GLU A 108 26.35 -6.97 16.05
C GLU A 108 26.78 -8.35 16.55
N LEU A 109 28.00 -8.43 17.10
CA LEU A 109 28.53 -9.65 17.72
C LEU A 109 28.50 -9.57 19.26
N PHE A 110 28.56 -10.74 19.89
CA PHE A 110 28.56 -10.87 21.35
C PHE A 110 27.35 -10.19 22.00
N ASN A 111 27.54 -9.45 23.10
CA ASN A 111 26.46 -8.95 23.95
C ASN A 111 25.65 -7.81 23.31
N ARG A 112 26.13 -7.23 22.19
CA ARG A 112 25.40 -6.22 21.41
C ARG A 112 24.51 -6.85 20.33
N ASN A 113 24.69 -8.15 20.05
CA ASN A 113 23.75 -8.87 19.21
C ASN A 113 22.36 -8.85 19.87
N ILE A 114 21.35 -8.32 19.18
CA ILE A 114 20.02 -8.08 19.75
C ILE A 114 19.40 -9.34 20.35
N TYR A 115 19.48 -10.48 19.65
CA TYR A 115 18.96 -11.75 20.16
C TYR A 115 19.64 -12.22 21.44
N ARG A 116 20.97 -12.07 21.52
CA ARG A 116 21.74 -12.45 22.72
C ARG A 116 21.44 -11.51 23.89
N HIS A 117 21.35 -10.21 23.61
CA HIS A 117 21.03 -9.18 24.60
C HIS A 117 19.67 -9.45 25.25
N LEU A 118 18.64 -9.66 24.42
CA LEU A 118 17.29 -10.03 24.88
C LEU A 118 17.30 -11.34 25.66
N ARG A 119 17.99 -12.38 25.17
CA ARG A 119 18.06 -13.68 25.84
C ARG A 119 18.68 -13.61 27.23
N PHE A 120 19.71 -12.79 27.44
CA PHE A 120 20.34 -12.67 28.76
C PHE A 120 19.53 -11.84 29.73
N ARG A 121 18.79 -10.84 29.24
CA ARG A 121 17.92 -10.00 30.08
C ARG A 121 16.61 -10.70 30.42
N TYR A 122 16.07 -11.49 29.50
CA TYR A 122 14.80 -12.20 29.62
C TYR A 122 14.97 -13.71 29.35
N PRO A 123 15.63 -14.47 30.25
CA PRO A 123 16.01 -15.86 30.00
C PRO A 123 14.82 -16.82 29.86
N THR A 124 13.66 -16.43 30.40
CA THR A 124 12.42 -17.23 30.37
C THR A 124 11.46 -16.83 29.25
N TYR A 125 11.73 -15.73 28.53
CA TYR A 125 10.86 -15.28 27.45
C TYR A 125 11.18 -16.02 26.15
N MET A 126 10.13 -16.33 25.41
CA MET A 126 10.21 -16.82 24.04
C MET A 126 9.78 -15.66 23.14
N PHE A 127 10.75 -15.06 22.47
CA PHE A 127 10.49 -13.98 21.53
C PHE A 127 10.02 -14.57 20.20
N ASP A 128 9.02 -13.93 19.60
CA ASP A 128 8.61 -14.17 18.23
C ASP A 128 9.53 -13.41 17.24
N GLN A 129 9.11 -13.25 15.99
CA GLN A 129 9.78 -12.40 15.01
C GLN A 129 9.87 -10.96 15.53
N ILE A 130 11.10 -10.47 15.72
CA ILE A 130 11.36 -9.08 16.08
C ILE A 130 11.30 -8.20 14.82
N SER A 131 10.93 -6.94 14.99
CA SER A 131 10.94 -5.92 13.93
C SER A 131 11.82 -4.74 14.33
N PHE A 132 12.44 -4.13 13.33
CA PHE A 132 13.07 -2.82 13.48
C PHE A 132 12.05 -1.73 13.15
N GLU A 133 11.84 -0.79 14.05
CA GLU A 133 10.87 0.30 13.92
C GLU A 133 11.51 1.60 14.43
N ILE A 134 10.89 2.74 14.12
CA ILE A 134 11.26 4.04 14.68
C ILE A 134 10.04 4.59 15.42
N ASN A 135 10.28 5.25 16.55
CA ASN A 135 9.21 5.99 17.23
C ASN A 135 8.93 7.32 16.51
N ASP A 136 7.96 8.10 17.02
CA ASP A 136 7.55 9.40 16.46
C ASP A 136 8.67 10.44 16.35
N ASP A 137 9.73 10.31 17.16
CA ASP A 137 10.91 11.19 17.16
C ASP A 137 12.01 10.67 16.19
N GLY A 138 11.78 9.58 15.47
CA GLY A 138 12.75 8.94 14.58
C GLY A 138 13.84 8.13 15.29
N VAL A 139 13.67 7.84 16.59
CA VAL A 139 14.59 7.03 17.39
C VAL A 139 14.38 5.55 17.07
N PRO A 140 15.44 4.78 16.75
CA PRO A 140 15.30 3.39 16.34
C PRO A 140 15.13 2.42 17.53
N TYR A 141 14.17 1.51 17.40
CA TYR A 141 13.84 0.47 18.36
C TYR A 141 13.76 -0.90 17.70
N TRP A 142 14.06 -1.93 18.48
CA TRP A 142 13.63 -3.30 18.21
C TRP A 142 12.35 -3.57 18.98
N VAL A 143 11.29 -3.88 18.25
CA VAL A 143 10.01 -4.34 18.81
C VAL A 143 10.08 -5.86 18.88
N CYS A 144 9.96 -6.41 20.09
CA CYS A 144 10.20 -7.82 20.37
C CYS A 144 8.97 -8.46 21.01
N PRO A 145 8.03 -8.98 20.19
CA PRO A 145 6.86 -9.69 20.69
C PRO A 145 7.25 -10.91 21.51
N VAL A 146 6.57 -11.14 22.63
CA VAL A 146 6.78 -12.28 23.53
C VAL A 146 5.61 -13.24 23.42
N GLN A 147 5.93 -14.46 23.02
CA GLN A 147 4.97 -15.54 22.83
C GLN A 147 4.32 -15.94 24.15
N LYS A 148 3.01 -16.16 24.08
CA LYS A 148 2.16 -16.75 25.12
C LYS A 148 1.49 -17.98 24.54
N PHE A 149 1.55 -19.10 25.25
CA PHE A 149 0.93 -20.35 24.84
C PHE A 149 -0.34 -20.60 25.68
N ASN A 150 -1.48 -20.69 25.02
CA ASN A 150 -2.78 -20.87 25.69
C ASN A 150 -3.16 -22.34 25.90
N ILE A 151 -2.51 -23.28 25.21
CA ILE A 151 -2.82 -24.72 25.23
C ILE A 151 -1.56 -25.53 25.53
N GLY A 152 -1.47 -26.06 26.75
CA GLY A 152 -0.31 -26.87 27.16
C GLY A 152 0.99 -26.06 27.15
N LEU A 153 2.11 -26.69 26.79
CA LEU A 153 3.43 -26.04 26.80
C LEU A 153 3.74 -25.25 25.52
N PHE A 154 3.13 -25.60 24.39
CA PHE A 154 3.50 -25.07 23.06
C PHE A 154 2.30 -24.82 22.12
N GLY A 155 1.06 -25.04 22.57
CA GLY A 155 -0.13 -24.89 21.74
C GLY A 155 -0.84 -23.55 21.93
N GLY A 156 -1.59 -23.12 20.92
CA GLY A 156 -2.37 -21.89 20.95
C GLY A 156 -1.50 -20.66 21.19
N GLN A 157 -0.41 -20.55 20.41
CA GLN A 157 0.52 -19.43 20.44
C GLN A 157 -0.22 -18.13 20.13
N THR A 158 0.10 -17.08 20.87
CA THR A 158 -0.31 -15.70 20.65
C THR A 158 0.78 -14.79 21.23
N ILE A 159 0.59 -13.47 21.21
CA ILE A 159 1.47 -12.52 21.89
C ILE A 159 0.82 -12.09 23.20
N GLY A 160 1.58 -12.17 24.29
CA GLY A 160 1.12 -11.74 25.62
C GLY A 160 1.80 -10.46 26.10
N ARG A 161 2.98 -10.14 25.58
CA ARG A 161 3.81 -8.99 25.98
C ARG A 161 4.61 -8.52 24.78
N VAL A 162 5.08 -7.28 24.84
CA VAL A 162 6.07 -6.75 23.90
C VAL A 162 7.21 -6.13 24.68
N VAL A 163 8.45 -6.50 24.33
CA VAL A 163 9.63 -5.85 24.86
C VAL A 163 10.15 -4.89 23.81
N LEU A 164 10.28 -3.62 24.16
CA LEU A 164 10.91 -2.62 23.33
C LEU A 164 12.37 -2.51 23.74
N CYS A 165 13.29 -2.57 22.78
CA CYS A 165 14.71 -2.38 23.01
C CYS A 165 15.20 -1.19 22.20
N ASN A 166 15.62 -0.11 22.85
CA ASN A 166 16.23 1.02 22.18
C ASN A 166 17.51 0.55 21.47
N ALA A 167 17.58 0.71 20.15
CA ALA A 167 18.67 0.16 19.35
C ALA A 167 20.01 0.89 19.56
N GLN A 168 19.99 2.10 20.10
CA GLN A 168 21.18 2.92 20.40
C GLN A 168 21.75 2.60 21.79
N THR A 169 20.90 2.48 22.82
CA THR A 169 21.34 2.32 24.22
C THR A 169 21.30 0.88 24.72
N GLY A 170 20.43 0.04 24.14
CA GLY A 170 20.12 -1.31 24.62
C GLY A 170 19.26 -1.33 25.88
N GLU A 171 18.77 -0.17 26.32
CA GLU A 171 17.73 -0.13 27.34
C GLU A 171 16.48 -0.81 26.81
N THR A 172 15.77 -1.50 27.70
CA THR A 172 14.58 -2.25 27.31
C THR A 172 13.49 -2.02 28.31
N GLU A 173 12.28 -2.00 27.79
CA GLU A 173 11.03 -1.77 28.49
C GLU A 173 10.08 -2.90 28.13
N ASP A 174 9.36 -3.42 29.13
CA ASP A 174 8.52 -4.61 29.00
C ASP A 174 7.07 -4.22 29.26
N TYR A 175 6.25 -4.31 28.21
CA TYR A 175 4.83 -3.94 28.23
C TYR A 175 3.95 -5.19 28.18
N ALA A 176 2.86 -5.18 28.94
CA ALA A 176 1.75 -6.08 28.61
C ALA A 176 1.20 -5.67 27.23
N ILE A 177 0.66 -6.62 26.48
CA ILE A 177 0.23 -6.33 25.10
C ILE A 177 -0.88 -5.27 25.04
N GLU A 178 -1.75 -5.24 26.05
CA GLU A 178 -2.78 -4.22 26.24
C GLU A 178 -2.25 -2.81 26.52
N ASP A 179 -1.01 -2.70 27.02
CA ASP A 179 -0.34 -1.44 27.36
C ASP A 179 0.72 -1.05 26.30
N CYS A 180 0.70 -1.71 25.13
CA CYS A 180 1.63 -1.43 24.05
C CYS A 180 1.49 0.04 23.59
N PRO A 181 2.61 0.80 23.47
CA PRO A 181 2.57 2.15 22.94
C PRO A 181 1.96 2.23 21.54
N GLN A 182 1.34 3.36 21.20
CA GLN A 182 0.63 3.54 19.92
C GLN A 182 1.57 3.48 18.71
N TRP A 183 2.77 4.09 18.80
CA TRP A 183 3.75 4.10 17.70
C TRP A 183 4.28 2.70 17.31
N VAL A 184 3.99 1.65 18.10
CA VAL A 184 4.48 0.29 17.82
C VAL A 184 3.53 -0.40 16.84
N ASP A 185 3.95 -0.57 15.60
CA ASP A 185 3.08 -1.14 14.57
C ASP A 185 3.02 -2.67 14.62
N ARG A 186 4.16 -3.35 14.85
CA ARG A 186 4.27 -4.80 14.64
C ARG A 186 4.37 -5.60 15.94
N ALA A 187 3.43 -5.40 16.85
CA ALA A 187 3.35 -6.21 18.07
C ALA A 187 2.89 -7.66 17.81
N TYR A 188 2.08 -7.89 16.79
CA TYR A 188 1.62 -9.17 16.28
C TYR A 188 2.17 -9.38 14.86
N PRO A 189 3.07 -10.34 14.66
CA PRO A 189 3.57 -10.69 13.32
C PRO A 189 2.43 -11.13 12.38
N ALA A 190 2.50 -10.76 11.10
CA ALA A 190 1.46 -11.06 10.12
C ALA A 190 1.19 -12.58 10.00
N ASP A 191 2.24 -13.40 9.98
CA ASP A 191 2.11 -14.85 9.88
C ASP A 191 1.32 -15.46 11.05
N LEU A 192 1.49 -14.91 12.26
CA LEU A 192 0.73 -15.32 13.44
C LEU A 192 -0.75 -14.92 13.32
N LEU A 193 -1.05 -13.71 12.84
CA LEU A 193 -2.43 -13.26 12.62
C LEU A 193 -3.14 -14.16 11.60
N LEU A 194 -2.48 -14.47 10.48
CA LEU A 194 -2.98 -15.40 9.46
C LEU A 194 -3.21 -16.80 10.03
N GLU A 195 -2.28 -17.32 10.84
CA GLU A 195 -2.43 -18.61 11.50
C GLU A 195 -3.63 -18.63 12.45
N LEU A 196 -3.79 -17.61 13.29
CA LEU A 196 -4.90 -17.46 14.22
C LEU A 196 -6.25 -17.38 13.48
N TYR A 197 -6.32 -16.62 12.38
CA TYR A 197 -7.51 -16.57 11.54
C TYR A 197 -7.80 -17.92 10.90
N ASN A 198 -6.79 -18.60 10.36
CA ASN A 198 -6.95 -19.92 9.75
C ASN A 198 -7.43 -20.97 10.76
N TYR A 199 -6.96 -20.93 12.01
CA TYR A 199 -7.53 -21.77 13.06
C TYR A 199 -9.00 -21.47 13.30
N HIS A 200 -9.36 -20.19 13.43
CA HIS A 200 -10.75 -19.78 13.61
C HIS A 200 -11.64 -20.25 12.43
N GLY A 201 -11.23 -19.94 11.20
CA GLY A 201 -12.00 -20.24 9.98
C GLY A 201 -12.13 -21.73 9.67
N THR A 202 -11.07 -22.51 9.86
CA THR A 202 -11.10 -23.96 9.59
C THR A 202 -11.85 -24.74 10.67
N LEU A 203 -11.80 -24.28 11.93
CA LEU A 203 -12.39 -24.98 13.08
C LEU A 203 -13.77 -24.44 13.50
N VAL A 204 -14.37 -23.53 12.74
CA VAL A 204 -15.67 -22.91 13.08
C VAL A 204 -16.78 -23.92 13.41
N ASN A 205 -16.78 -25.07 12.73
CA ASN A 205 -17.73 -26.17 12.94
C ASN A 205 -17.11 -27.37 13.69
N GLY A 206 -16.00 -27.15 14.39
CA GLY A 206 -15.27 -28.14 15.17
C GLY A 206 -14.29 -29.00 14.36
N PHE A 207 -13.38 -29.66 15.08
CA PHE A 207 -12.27 -30.43 14.53
C PHE A 207 -12.71 -31.59 13.61
N LEU A 208 -13.79 -32.32 13.95
CA LEU A 208 -14.27 -33.39 13.08
C LEU A 208 -14.79 -32.87 11.74
N ASN A 209 -15.40 -31.67 11.73
CA ASN A 209 -15.78 -31.03 10.48
C ASN A 209 -14.55 -30.61 9.70
N SER A 210 -13.55 -29.97 10.31
CA SER A 210 -12.35 -29.50 9.59
C SER A 210 -11.57 -30.63 8.91
N VAL A 211 -11.57 -31.83 9.49
CA VAL A 211 -10.83 -33.00 8.95
C VAL A 211 -11.64 -33.78 7.91
N PHE A 212 -12.95 -33.98 8.12
CA PHE A 212 -13.74 -34.89 7.29
C PHE A 212 -14.81 -34.22 6.44
N GLY A 213 -15.47 -33.19 6.97
CA GLY A 213 -16.62 -32.56 6.32
C GLY A 213 -16.26 -31.33 5.50
N GLN A 214 -15.29 -30.55 5.97
CA GLN A 214 -14.81 -29.26 5.45
C GLN A 214 -15.95 -28.30 5.08
N LYS A 215 -17.13 -28.44 5.71
CA LYS A 215 -18.30 -27.61 5.41
C LYS A 215 -18.14 -26.26 6.10
N GLY A 216 -18.22 -25.18 5.30
CA GLY A 216 -18.09 -23.81 5.80
C GLY A 216 -16.71 -23.49 6.40
N CYS A 217 -15.68 -24.29 6.08
CA CYS A 217 -14.32 -24.03 6.53
C CYS A 217 -13.71 -22.96 5.62
N LEU A 218 -13.25 -21.87 6.23
CA LEU A 218 -12.60 -20.76 5.55
C LEU A 218 -11.10 -20.74 5.88
N LYS A 219 -10.31 -20.22 4.95
CA LYS A 219 -8.88 -19.95 5.12
C LYS A 219 -8.49 -18.68 4.38
N THR A 220 -7.36 -18.09 4.72
CA THR A 220 -6.77 -16.99 3.96
C THR A 220 -6.28 -17.47 2.60
N THR A 221 -6.16 -16.54 1.65
CA THR A 221 -5.49 -16.77 0.37
C THR A 221 -3.98 -16.86 0.52
N ASP A 222 -3.30 -17.24 -0.56
CA ASP A 222 -1.85 -17.35 -0.61
C ASP A 222 -1.21 -15.98 -0.86
N GLY A 223 -1.02 -15.22 0.22
CA GLY A 223 -0.32 -13.94 0.24
C GLY A 223 -1.08 -12.90 1.05
N TYR A 224 -0.41 -11.79 1.30
CA TYR A 224 -0.98 -10.65 2.02
C TYR A 224 -0.22 -9.38 1.65
N ASN A 225 -0.83 -8.24 1.96
CA ASN A 225 -0.20 -6.94 1.90
C ASN A 225 -0.60 -6.13 3.14
N TYR A 226 -0.21 -4.87 3.23
CA TYR A 226 -0.38 -4.05 4.43
C TYR A 226 -1.05 -2.72 4.09
N ILE A 227 -1.92 -2.25 4.97
CA ILE A 227 -2.61 -0.97 4.88
C ILE A 227 -2.36 -0.20 6.17
N ALA A 228 -1.95 1.07 6.07
CA ALA A 228 -1.94 1.97 7.22
C ALA A 228 -3.35 2.57 7.39
N MET A 229 -3.95 2.39 8.56
CA MET A 229 -5.30 2.87 8.88
C MET A 229 -5.43 3.07 10.38
N ASP A 230 -6.08 4.15 10.79
CA ASP A 230 -6.28 4.49 12.21
C ASP A 230 -4.95 4.57 13.00
N ASP A 231 -3.89 5.10 12.37
CA ASP A 231 -2.52 5.18 12.91
C ASP A 231 -1.84 3.82 13.16
N ASP A 232 -2.41 2.72 12.67
CA ASP A 232 -1.86 1.37 12.80
C ASP A 232 -1.59 0.72 11.43
N VAL A 233 -0.69 -0.26 11.41
CA VAL A 233 -0.55 -1.18 10.28
C VAL A 233 -1.51 -2.37 10.39
N TRP A 234 -2.26 -2.62 9.31
CA TRP A 234 -3.20 -3.72 9.15
C TRP A 234 -2.73 -4.68 8.07
N VAL A 235 -2.80 -5.98 8.36
CA VAL A 235 -2.57 -7.04 7.37
C VAL A 235 -3.83 -7.27 6.55
N TYR A 236 -3.71 -7.15 5.24
CA TYR A 236 -4.75 -7.42 4.25
C TYR A 236 -4.55 -8.77 3.57
N THR A 237 -5.60 -9.59 3.50
CA THR A 237 -5.63 -10.81 2.69
C THR A 237 -7.07 -11.24 2.36
N GLY A 238 -7.26 -11.90 1.22
CA GLY A 238 -8.51 -12.54 0.84
C GLY A 238 -8.80 -13.81 1.65
N VAL A 239 -10.06 -14.22 1.64
CA VAL A 239 -10.58 -15.40 2.32
C VAL A 239 -11.26 -16.30 1.30
N THR A 240 -10.89 -17.58 1.30
CA THR A 240 -11.46 -18.61 0.43
C THR A 240 -12.01 -19.78 1.24
N SER A 241 -12.86 -20.57 0.60
CA SER A 241 -13.28 -21.86 1.14
C SER A 241 -12.14 -22.87 1.01
N VAL A 242 -11.95 -23.73 2.02
CA VAL A 242 -10.95 -24.81 1.98
C VAL A 242 -11.13 -25.76 0.78
N ASN A 243 -12.33 -25.81 0.21
CA ASN A 243 -12.72 -26.74 -0.87
C ASN A 243 -12.90 -26.07 -2.24
N SER A 244 -12.66 -24.77 -2.38
CA SER A 244 -12.87 -24.03 -3.64
C SER A 244 -11.57 -23.38 -4.08
N ASP A 245 -11.22 -23.55 -5.34
CA ASP A 245 -9.85 -23.32 -5.79
C ASP A 245 -9.57 -21.92 -6.34
N GLN A 246 -10.57 -21.05 -6.59
CA GLN A 246 -10.34 -19.79 -7.36
C GLN A 246 -11.31 -18.61 -7.07
N SER A 247 -11.98 -18.55 -5.92
CA SER A 247 -12.88 -17.42 -5.62
C SER A 247 -12.82 -16.98 -4.16
N ASN A 248 -12.62 -15.68 -3.95
CA ASN A 248 -12.75 -15.06 -2.65
C ASN A 248 -14.23 -15.02 -2.25
N VAL A 249 -14.49 -15.42 -1.01
CA VAL A 249 -15.80 -15.27 -0.36
C VAL A 249 -15.83 -14.05 0.57
N GLY A 250 -14.68 -13.41 0.77
CA GLY A 250 -14.53 -12.19 1.53
C GLY A 250 -13.06 -11.80 1.69
N PHE A 251 -12.83 -10.77 2.48
CA PHE A 251 -11.49 -10.24 2.79
C PHE A 251 -11.38 -9.96 4.27
N ILE A 252 -10.16 -9.94 4.78
CA ILE A 252 -9.88 -9.57 6.16
C ILE A 252 -8.82 -8.49 6.26
N LEU A 253 -9.00 -7.63 7.26
CA LEU A 253 -7.98 -6.75 7.79
C LEU A 253 -7.68 -7.17 9.23
N MET A 254 -6.41 -7.34 9.57
CA MET A 254 -5.97 -7.72 10.91
C MET A 254 -4.94 -6.72 11.44
N ASN A 255 -5.28 -6.02 12.51
CA ASN A 255 -4.43 -5.01 13.11
C ASN A 255 -3.19 -5.65 13.77
N GLN A 256 -2.01 -5.14 13.43
CA GLN A 256 -0.73 -5.68 13.90
C GLN A 256 -0.36 -5.25 15.33
N ARG A 257 -1.07 -4.31 15.94
CA ARG A 257 -0.86 -3.91 17.34
C ARG A 257 -1.91 -4.49 18.29
N THR A 258 -3.18 -4.52 17.88
CA THR A 258 -4.32 -4.85 18.75
C THR A 258 -4.93 -6.23 18.52
N MET A 259 -4.57 -6.91 17.41
CA MET A 259 -5.20 -8.16 16.94
C MET A 259 -6.68 -7.98 16.55
N GLU A 260 -7.19 -6.75 16.44
CA GLU A 260 -8.53 -6.52 15.87
C GLU A 260 -8.61 -7.10 14.46
N THR A 261 -9.69 -7.84 14.18
CA THR A 261 -9.92 -8.46 12.87
C THR A 261 -11.26 -8.04 12.32
N ARG A 262 -11.24 -7.39 11.15
CA ARG A 262 -12.43 -6.96 10.39
C ARG A 262 -12.57 -7.87 9.17
N TYR A 263 -13.77 -8.41 8.96
CA TYR A 263 -14.12 -9.26 7.82
C TYR A 263 -15.13 -8.54 6.93
N TYR A 264 -14.89 -8.58 5.63
CA TYR A 264 -15.74 -7.96 4.62
C TYR A 264 -16.26 -9.04 3.69
N ALA A 265 -17.58 -9.23 3.66
CA ALA A 265 -18.26 -10.24 2.84
C ALA A 265 -18.38 -9.78 1.38
N ILE A 266 -17.26 -9.68 0.68
CA ILE A 266 -17.20 -9.33 -0.74
C ILE A 266 -16.77 -10.57 -1.52
N SER A 267 -17.67 -11.05 -2.38
CA SER A 267 -17.36 -12.18 -3.26
C SER A 267 -16.71 -11.68 -4.55
N GLY A 268 -15.69 -12.38 -5.04
CA GLY A 268 -15.00 -11.99 -6.25
C GLY A 268 -13.84 -12.89 -6.63
N ALA A 269 -13.02 -12.42 -7.57
CA ALA A 269 -11.79 -13.08 -7.96
C ALA A 269 -10.77 -13.06 -6.82
N GLU A 270 -9.95 -14.10 -6.73
CA GLU A 270 -8.77 -14.10 -5.86
C GLU A 270 -7.69 -13.12 -6.35
N GLU A 271 -6.85 -12.64 -5.45
CA GLU A 271 -5.76 -11.71 -5.72
C GLU A 271 -4.86 -12.18 -6.86
N ARG A 272 -4.50 -13.47 -6.87
CA ARG A 272 -3.67 -14.06 -7.94
C ARG A 272 -4.35 -14.07 -9.31
N SER A 273 -5.68 -14.21 -9.33
CA SER A 273 -6.46 -14.12 -10.56
C SER A 273 -6.51 -12.68 -11.08
N ALA A 274 -6.64 -11.70 -10.17
CA ALA A 274 -6.55 -10.29 -10.52
C ALA A 274 -5.16 -9.90 -11.04
N MET A 275 -4.09 -10.38 -10.39
CA MET A 275 -2.70 -10.22 -10.85
C MET A 275 -2.52 -10.78 -12.27
N ALA A 276 -2.98 -12.00 -12.53
CA ALA A 276 -2.88 -12.61 -13.85
C ALA A 276 -3.69 -11.82 -14.91
N SER A 277 -4.83 -11.23 -14.53
CA SER A 277 -5.62 -10.37 -15.41
C SER A 277 -4.86 -9.09 -15.77
N ALA A 278 -4.26 -8.43 -14.79
CA ALA A 278 -3.42 -7.25 -14.99
C ALA A 278 -2.17 -7.53 -15.84
N GLU A 279 -1.46 -8.62 -15.56
CA GLU A 279 -0.31 -9.07 -16.36
C GLU A 279 -0.71 -9.41 -17.80
N GLY A 280 -1.93 -9.89 -18.02
CA GLY A 280 -2.51 -10.12 -19.34
C GLY A 280 -2.58 -8.86 -20.21
N GLN A 281 -2.91 -7.69 -19.63
CA GLN A 281 -2.98 -6.41 -20.36
C GLN A 281 -1.60 -5.92 -20.81
N VAL A 282 -0.54 -6.25 -20.06
CA VAL A 282 0.83 -5.81 -20.32
C VAL A 282 1.76 -6.96 -20.72
N GLN A 283 1.22 -8.05 -21.24
CA GLN A 283 1.96 -9.28 -21.49
C GLN A 283 3.16 -9.06 -22.45
N ASN A 284 3.02 -8.14 -23.41
CA ASN A 284 4.07 -7.74 -24.34
C ASN A 284 5.27 -7.08 -23.64
N LEU A 285 5.05 -6.40 -22.51
CA LEU A 285 6.09 -5.75 -21.71
C LEU A 285 6.79 -6.72 -20.76
N ARG A 286 6.18 -7.91 -20.52
CA ARG A 286 6.64 -8.92 -19.57
C ARG A 286 6.78 -8.37 -18.15
N TYR A 287 5.84 -7.51 -17.76
CA TYR A 287 5.77 -7.03 -16.40
C TYR A 287 5.09 -8.07 -15.50
N THR A 288 5.47 -8.07 -14.23
CA THR A 288 4.86 -8.91 -13.19
C THR A 288 4.11 -8.04 -12.19
N ALA A 289 2.95 -8.50 -11.73
CA ALA A 289 2.18 -7.79 -10.73
C ALA A 289 2.76 -8.00 -9.33
N ALA A 290 2.76 -6.95 -8.52
CA ALA A 290 2.88 -7.06 -7.07
C ALA A 290 1.57 -7.60 -6.47
N PHE A 291 1.63 -8.12 -5.24
CA PHE A 291 0.42 -8.56 -4.56
C PHE A 291 -0.51 -7.34 -4.33
N PRO A 292 -1.78 -7.41 -4.75
CA PRO A 292 -2.66 -6.24 -4.76
C PRO A 292 -3.09 -5.80 -3.36
N LEU A 293 -3.53 -4.55 -3.28
CA LEU A 293 -4.34 -4.02 -2.19
C LEU A 293 -5.80 -3.96 -2.63
N LEU A 294 -6.72 -4.23 -1.72
CA LEU A 294 -8.14 -4.00 -1.95
C LEU A 294 -8.53 -2.61 -1.45
N LEU A 295 -8.96 -1.76 -2.37
CA LEU A 295 -9.35 -0.38 -2.09
C LEU A 295 -10.75 -0.10 -2.63
N ASN A 296 -11.37 0.93 -2.08
CA ASN A 296 -12.62 1.48 -2.57
C ASN A 296 -12.30 2.55 -3.63
N VAL A 297 -12.58 2.25 -4.90
CA VAL A 297 -12.41 3.19 -6.02
C VAL A 297 -13.77 3.40 -6.67
N ALA A 298 -14.31 4.62 -6.60
CA ALA A 298 -15.66 4.95 -7.10
C ALA A 298 -16.77 4.02 -6.53
N ASN A 299 -16.74 3.78 -5.21
CA ASN A 299 -17.67 2.90 -4.49
C ASN A 299 -17.60 1.41 -4.90
N GLU A 300 -16.65 1.05 -5.74
CA GLU A 300 -16.41 -0.32 -6.18
C GLU A 300 -15.19 -0.92 -5.45
N PRO A 301 -15.29 -2.18 -4.98
CA PRO A 301 -14.13 -2.92 -4.50
C PRO A 301 -13.17 -3.21 -5.66
N THR A 302 -11.95 -2.69 -5.54
CA THR A 302 -10.95 -2.70 -6.61
C THR A 302 -9.61 -3.18 -6.10
N TYR A 303 -9.02 -4.12 -6.83
CA TYR A 303 -7.62 -4.49 -6.62
C TYR A 303 -6.71 -3.47 -7.28
N VAL A 304 -5.86 -2.82 -6.49
CA VAL A 304 -4.84 -1.89 -6.95
C VAL A 304 -3.47 -2.53 -6.79
N MET A 305 -2.66 -2.53 -7.85
CA MET A 305 -1.35 -3.18 -7.83
C MET A 305 -0.32 -2.44 -8.70
N ALA A 306 0.95 -2.50 -8.29
CA ALA A 306 2.07 -2.11 -9.13
C ALA A 306 2.42 -3.23 -10.12
N LEU A 307 2.83 -2.84 -11.31
CA LEU A 307 3.38 -3.70 -12.35
C LEU A 307 4.88 -3.40 -12.51
N LYS A 308 5.70 -4.45 -12.42
CA LYS A 308 7.15 -4.36 -12.30
C LYS A 308 7.85 -4.96 -13.50
N ASP A 309 8.96 -4.37 -13.91
CA ASP A 309 9.82 -4.96 -14.95
C ASP A 309 10.65 -6.14 -14.41
N GLY A 310 11.41 -6.79 -15.31
CA GLY A 310 12.29 -7.91 -14.94
C GLY A 310 13.44 -7.54 -13.99
N ALA A 311 13.67 -6.25 -13.72
CA ALA A 311 14.60 -5.78 -12.71
C ALA A 311 13.91 -5.48 -11.36
N GLY A 312 12.60 -5.74 -11.24
CA GLY A 312 11.81 -5.53 -10.03
C GLY A 312 11.41 -4.07 -9.79
N LEU A 313 11.51 -3.19 -10.80
CA LEU A 313 11.11 -1.79 -10.66
C LEU A 313 9.67 -1.58 -11.09
N VAL A 314 8.94 -0.81 -10.29
CA VAL A 314 7.60 -0.32 -10.66
C VAL A 314 7.69 0.49 -11.96
N LYS A 315 6.82 0.15 -12.92
CA LYS A 315 6.72 0.81 -14.23
C LYS A 315 5.33 1.31 -14.56
N LYS A 316 4.31 0.59 -14.10
CA LYS A 316 2.90 0.87 -14.34
C LYS A 316 2.09 0.49 -13.11
N TYR A 317 0.84 0.93 -13.09
CA TYR A 317 -0.16 0.52 -12.12
C TYR A 317 -1.31 -0.17 -12.84
N ALA A 318 -2.03 -1.01 -12.11
CA ALA A 318 -3.24 -1.64 -12.61
C ALA A 318 -4.35 -1.61 -11.56
N MET A 319 -5.57 -1.41 -12.03
CA MET A 319 -6.80 -1.48 -11.25
C MET A 319 -7.71 -2.55 -11.84
N VAL A 320 -8.16 -3.49 -11.02
CA VAL A 320 -8.99 -4.63 -11.43
C VAL A 320 -10.24 -4.69 -10.57
N ASN A 321 -11.44 -4.69 -11.16
CA ASN A 321 -12.67 -4.85 -10.39
C ASN A 321 -12.72 -6.24 -9.76
N VAL A 322 -13.08 -6.31 -8.47
CA VAL A 322 -13.08 -7.57 -7.71
C VAL A 322 -14.14 -8.55 -8.21
N GLN A 323 -15.32 -8.05 -8.58
CA GLN A 323 -16.44 -8.87 -9.04
C GLN A 323 -16.30 -9.20 -10.54
N GLN A 324 -15.82 -8.23 -11.32
CA GLN A 324 -15.65 -8.30 -12.77
C GLN A 324 -14.17 -8.21 -13.13
N TYR A 325 -13.38 -9.23 -12.78
CA TYR A 325 -11.92 -9.22 -12.93
C TYR A 325 -11.39 -9.09 -14.37
N GLN A 326 -12.27 -9.13 -15.38
CA GLN A 326 -11.93 -8.81 -16.78
C GLN A 326 -11.87 -7.29 -17.02
N THR A 327 -12.52 -6.50 -16.17
CA THR A 327 -12.47 -5.04 -16.12
C THR A 327 -11.14 -4.63 -15.49
N VAL A 328 -10.17 -4.35 -16.35
CA VAL A 328 -8.79 -4.00 -15.98
C VAL A 328 -8.41 -2.70 -16.67
N ALA A 329 -7.94 -1.74 -15.89
CA ALA A 329 -7.26 -0.55 -16.38
C ALA A 329 -5.79 -0.57 -15.99
N THR A 330 -4.96 0.10 -16.79
CA THR A 330 -3.53 0.27 -16.51
C THR A 330 -3.10 1.70 -16.81
N GLY A 331 -2.23 2.28 -15.98
CA GLY A 331 -1.68 3.62 -16.16
C GLY A 331 -0.18 3.67 -15.86
N ASP A 332 0.51 4.72 -16.33
CA ASP A 332 1.91 4.99 -15.98
C ASP A 332 2.02 5.58 -14.56
N THR A 333 1.07 6.42 -14.17
CA THR A 333 0.87 6.87 -12.79
C THR A 333 -0.40 6.25 -12.19
N LEU A 334 -0.58 6.42 -10.86
CA LEU A 334 -1.80 5.98 -10.18
C LEU A 334 -3.02 6.76 -10.64
N SER A 335 -2.87 8.08 -10.78
CA SER A 335 -3.92 8.99 -11.25
C SER A 335 -4.39 8.58 -12.65
N ASP A 336 -3.46 8.40 -13.60
CA ASP A 336 -3.81 7.96 -14.97
C ASP A 336 -4.55 6.61 -14.95
N CYS A 337 -4.10 5.69 -14.09
CA CYS A 337 -4.72 4.38 -13.96
C CYS A 337 -6.14 4.46 -13.40
N GLN A 338 -6.37 5.37 -12.45
CA GLN A 338 -7.68 5.59 -11.85
C GLN A 338 -8.65 6.23 -12.85
N GLU A 339 -8.23 7.30 -13.53
CA GLU A 339 -9.06 7.99 -14.52
C GLU A 339 -9.54 6.99 -15.59
N GLU A 340 -8.62 6.17 -16.10
CA GLU A 340 -8.97 5.13 -17.06
C GLU A 340 -9.89 4.05 -16.46
N TYR A 341 -9.67 3.68 -15.20
CA TYR A 341 -10.50 2.70 -14.50
C TYR A 341 -11.93 3.19 -14.29
N VAL A 342 -12.11 4.42 -13.80
CA VAL A 342 -13.43 5.02 -13.57
C VAL A 342 -14.20 5.13 -14.88
N ARG A 343 -13.55 5.61 -15.94
CA ARG A 343 -14.13 5.63 -17.30
C ARG A 343 -14.56 4.24 -17.77
N LEU A 344 -13.76 3.22 -17.46
CA LEU A 344 -14.08 1.83 -17.80
C LEU A 344 -15.28 1.30 -16.99
N LEU A 345 -15.41 1.66 -15.71
CA LEU A 345 -16.56 1.31 -14.87
C LEU A 345 -17.85 1.92 -15.41
N GLU A 346 -17.82 3.20 -15.79
CA GLU A 346 -18.96 3.93 -16.37
C GLU A 346 -19.40 3.32 -17.71
N THR A 347 -18.46 3.13 -18.64
CA THR A 347 -18.76 2.56 -19.97
C THR A 347 -19.24 1.11 -19.91
N SER A 348 -18.86 0.38 -18.86
CA SER A 348 -19.30 -1.00 -18.61
C SER A 348 -20.62 -1.08 -17.84
N GLY A 349 -21.18 0.05 -17.38
CA GLY A 349 -22.40 0.11 -16.58
C GLY A 349 -22.26 -0.56 -15.20
N ILE A 350 -21.05 -0.55 -14.64
CA ILE A 350 -20.73 -1.14 -13.34
C ILE A 350 -21.00 -0.13 -12.23
N SER A 351 -20.61 1.14 -12.44
CA SER A 351 -20.95 2.26 -11.58
C SER A 351 -22.05 3.10 -12.22
N ASP A 352 -23.23 3.13 -11.59
CA ASP A 352 -24.30 4.10 -11.87
C ASP A 352 -24.18 5.37 -10.99
N ASP A 353 -23.14 5.44 -10.16
CA ASP A 353 -22.95 6.49 -9.14
C ASP A 353 -22.11 7.65 -9.71
N THR A 354 -22.81 8.73 -10.03
CA THR A 354 -22.30 10.01 -10.53
C THR A 354 -21.52 10.84 -9.50
N ASP A 355 -20.83 10.19 -8.55
CA ASP A 355 -20.23 10.85 -7.38
C ASP A 355 -18.68 10.88 -7.37
N VAL A 356 -18.04 10.62 -8.51
CA VAL A 356 -16.72 11.21 -8.80
C VAL A 356 -16.91 12.43 -9.71
N ALA A 357 -17.78 13.35 -9.28
CA ALA A 357 -17.73 14.70 -9.80
C ALA A 357 -16.43 15.33 -9.27
N ALA A 358 -15.35 15.27 -10.05
CA ALA A 358 -14.38 16.36 -9.98
C ALA A 358 -15.21 17.65 -10.08
N GLU A 359 -15.01 18.61 -9.17
CA GLU A 359 -15.80 19.85 -9.15
C GLU A 359 -15.76 20.49 -10.55
N THR A 360 -16.86 20.35 -11.30
CA THR A 360 -17.00 20.96 -12.60
C THR A 360 -17.61 22.33 -12.41
N GLU A 361 -16.98 23.34 -13.01
CA GLU A 361 -17.53 24.67 -13.08
C GLU A 361 -18.19 24.88 -14.44
N THR A 362 -19.26 25.69 -14.47
CA THR A 362 -19.88 26.10 -15.73
C THR A 362 -19.39 27.49 -16.11
N VAL A 363 -18.93 27.65 -17.35
CA VAL A 363 -18.64 28.96 -17.94
C VAL A 363 -19.46 29.18 -19.20
N THR A 364 -19.97 30.41 -19.33
CA THR A 364 -20.63 30.89 -20.54
C THR A 364 -19.91 32.15 -21.01
N GLY A 365 -19.46 32.15 -22.25
CA GLY A 365 -18.73 33.28 -22.80
C GLY A 365 -18.76 33.34 -24.32
N THR A 366 -18.25 34.44 -24.87
CA THR A 366 -17.98 34.58 -26.29
C THR A 366 -16.55 34.16 -26.58
N ILE A 367 -16.34 33.29 -27.56
CA ILE A 367 -15.03 32.78 -27.95
C ILE A 367 -14.20 33.92 -28.56
N THR A 368 -13.09 34.29 -27.92
CA THR A 368 -12.14 35.29 -28.45
C THR A 368 -11.03 34.64 -29.28
N ARG A 369 -10.67 33.39 -28.97
CA ARG A 369 -9.69 32.62 -29.73
C ARG A 369 -10.05 31.14 -29.75
N ILE A 370 -9.94 30.53 -30.92
CA ILE A 370 -10.05 29.08 -31.10
C ILE A 370 -8.84 28.56 -31.88
N ALA A 371 -8.15 27.56 -31.34
CA ALA A 371 -6.98 26.96 -32.00
C ALA A 371 -7.06 25.44 -31.96
N GLN A 372 -6.80 24.79 -33.09
CA GLN A 372 -6.73 23.34 -33.16
C GLN A 372 -5.28 22.86 -32.98
N SER A 373 -5.08 21.80 -32.21
CA SER A 373 -3.83 21.04 -32.16
C SER A 373 -4.09 19.54 -32.24
N VAL A 374 -3.04 18.77 -32.50
CA VAL A 374 -3.07 17.30 -32.42
C VAL A 374 -2.12 16.88 -31.30
N ILE A 375 -2.66 16.21 -30.30
CA ILE A 375 -1.91 15.63 -29.17
C ILE A 375 -2.19 14.14 -29.16
N ASP A 376 -1.13 13.33 -29.16
CA ASP A 376 -1.21 11.86 -29.13
C ASP A 376 -2.12 11.21 -30.18
N GLY A 377 -2.27 11.87 -31.34
CA GLY A 377 -3.09 11.40 -32.46
C GLY A 377 -4.56 11.80 -32.39
N ASN A 378 -4.99 12.41 -31.28
CA ASN A 378 -6.32 12.99 -31.11
C ASN A 378 -6.30 14.49 -31.44
N SER A 379 -7.40 14.98 -32.00
CA SER A 379 -7.55 16.40 -32.33
C SER A 379 -8.24 17.14 -31.19
N HIS A 380 -7.63 18.23 -30.75
CA HIS A 380 -8.07 19.07 -29.65
C HIS A 380 -8.32 20.49 -30.14
N PHE A 381 -9.31 21.16 -29.56
CA PHE A 381 -9.60 22.58 -29.73
C PHE A 381 -9.38 23.33 -28.42
N TYR A 382 -8.55 24.36 -28.48
CA TYR A 382 -8.28 25.26 -27.37
C TYR A 382 -9.07 26.54 -27.52
N LEU A 383 -9.87 26.86 -26.50
CA LEU A 383 -10.72 28.05 -26.45
C LEU A 383 -10.22 29.05 -25.41
N VAL A 384 -10.39 30.34 -25.72
CA VAL A 384 -10.28 31.44 -24.77
C VAL A 384 -11.56 32.27 -24.86
N LEU A 385 -12.14 32.63 -23.73
CA LEU A 385 -13.40 33.39 -23.66
C LEU A 385 -13.15 34.87 -23.37
N ASP A 386 -14.08 35.73 -23.76
CA ASP A 386 -13.97 37.18 -23.52
C ASP A 386 -14.03 37.49 -22.02
N GLY A 387 -12.99 38.13 -21.49
CA GLY A 387 -12.85 38.44 -20.08
C GLY A 387 -12.36 37.27 -19.21
N ASP A 388 -11.93 36.15 -19.81
CA ASP A 388 -11.35 35.00 -19.11
C ASP A 388 -9.93 34.72 -19.64
N ASP A 389 -8.95 34.67 -18.74
CA ASP A 389 -7.55 34.41 -19.08
C ASP A 389 -7.22 32.91 -19.16
N ARG A 390 -8.16 32.03 -18.80
CA ARG A 390 -8.00 30.57 -18.82
C ARG A 390 -8.09 30.01 -20.24
N ILE A 391 -7.45 28.85 -20.45
CA ILE A 391 -7.47 28.12 -21.71
C ILE A 391 -8.25 26.82 -21.50
N TYR A 392 -9.26 26.60 -22.32
CA TYR A 392 -10.12 25.43 -22.24
C TYR A 392 -9.78 24.42 -23.34
N ASP A 393 -9.46 23.19 -22.95
CA ASP A 393 -9.15 22.08 -23.85
C ASP A 393 -10.40 21.24 -24.15
N VAL A 394 -10.80 21.20 -25.41
CA VAL A 394 -11.93 20.42 -25.93
C VAL A 394 -11.42 19.31 -26.84
N SER A 395 -11.60 18.06 -26.40
CA SER A 395 -11.36 16.87 -27.23
C SER A 395 -12.46 16.72 -28.29
N ILE A 396 -12.09 16.64 -29.58
CA ILE A 396 -13.06 16.35 -30.66
C ILE A 396 -13.67 14.96 -30.51
N THR A 397 -12.92 14.02 -29.92
CA THR A 397 -13.38 12.63 -29.74
C THR A 397 -14.65 12.58 -28.89
N ASP A 398 -14.73 13.47 -27.90
CA ASP A 398 -15.82 13.52 -26.93
C ASP A 398 -16.88 14.56 -27.34
N PHE A 399 -16.45 15.70 -27.91
CA PHE A 399 -17.34 16.82 -28.28
C PHE A 399 -17.18 17.22 -29.74
N VAL A 400 -17.66 16.38 -30.66
CA VAL A 400 -17.58 16.65 -32.11
C VAL A 400 -18.25 17.97 -32.49
N GLU A 401 -19.29 18.41 -31.77
CA GLU A 401 -19.98 19.69 -32.02
C GLU A 401 -19.10 20.93 -31.93
N ILE A 402 -17.93 20.86 -31.29
CA ILE A 402 -17.02 22.02 -31.19
C ILE A 402 -16.60 22.54 -32.57
N VAL A 403 -16.58 21.66 -33.59
CA VAL A 403 -16.26 22.03 -34.98
C VAL A 403 -17.27 23.00 -35.61
N THR A 404 -18.44 23.18 -34.98
CA THR A 404 -19.47 24.12 -35.44
C THR A 404 -19.29 25.54 -34.91
N TYR A 405 -18.41 25.74 -33.93
CA TYR A 405 -18.14 27.02 -33.29
C TYR A 405 -16.94 27.73 -33.94
N GLN A 406 -16.96 29.05 -33.94
CA GLN A 406 -15.88 29.92 -34.40
C GLN A 406 -15.70 31.13 -33.47
N GLU A 407 -14.61 31.89 -33.68
CA GLU A 407 -14.39 33.14 -32.95
C GLU A 407 -15.60 34.09 -33.10
N GLY A 408 -16.09 34.61 -31.99
CA GLY A 408 -17.29 35.45 -31.90
C GLY A 408 -18.59 34.70 -31.57
N ASP A 409 -18.59 33.37 -31.60
CA ASP A 409 -19.75 32.59 -31.16
C ASP A 409 -19.82 32.52 -29.63
N ARG A 410 -21.05 32.38 -29.11
CA ARG A 410 -21.31 32.20 -27.69
C ARG A 410 -21.39 30.71 -27.38
N ILE A 411 -20.66 30.27 -26.37
CA ILE A 411 -20.61 28.87 -25.92
C ILE A 411 -20.85 28.81 -24.42
N THR A 412 -21.55 27.75 -23.99
CA THR A 412 -21.67 27.33 -22.59
C THR A 412 -21.04 25.96 -22.47
N MET A 413 -20.21 25.79 -21.46
CA MET A 413 -19.43 24.57 -21.26
C MET A 413 -19.19 24.33 -19.78
N GLU A 414 -19.12 23.06 -19.41
CA GLU A 414 -18.66 22.61 -18.10
C GLU A 414 -17.19 22.20 -18.22
N TYR A 415 -16.39 22.51 -17.21
CA TYR A 415 -14.97 22.22 -17.20
C TYR A 415 -14.47 21.89 -15.81
N GLN A 416 -13.37 21.13 -15.75
CA GLN A 416 -12.55 20.97 -14.56
C GLN A 416 -11.41 22.00 -14.59
N GLU A 417 -11.19 22.69 -13.46
CA GLU A 417 -10.16 23.71 -13.36
C GLU A 417 -8.75 23.07 -13.36
N GLY A 418 -7.83 23.65 -14.13
CA GLY A 418 -6.44 23.22 -14.20
C GLY A 418 -5.51 24.36 -14.61
N ASP A 419 -4.24 24.27 -14.20
CA ASP A 419 -3.19 25.26 -14.49
C ASP A 419 -2.11 24.61 -15.36
N PRO A 420 -1.92 25.02 -16.63
CA PRO A 420 -2.50 26.19 -17.31
C PRO A 420 -3.77 25.90 -18.14
N LEU A 421 -4.25 24.65 -18.16
CA LEU A 421 -5.34 24.18 -19.03
C LEU A 421 -6.50 23.64 -18.21
N CYS A 422 -7.71 24.13 -18.50
CA CYS A 422 -8.97 23.61 -17.98
C CYS A 422 -9.54 22.57 -18.96
N THR A 423 -9.95 21.40 -18.46
CA THR A 423 -10.46 20.31 -19.30
C THR A 423 -11.97 20.42 -19.45
N VAL A 424 -12.49 20.49 -20.68
CA VAL A 424 -13.93 20.57 -20.93
C VAL A 424 -14.58 19.21 -20.78
N THR A 425 -15.65 19.15 -19.99
CA THR A 425 -16.39 17.92 -19.67
C THR A 425 -17.80 17.91 -20.24
N ALA A 426 -18.35 19.05 -20.68
CA ALA A 426 -19.60 19.13 -21.43
C ALA A 426 -19.70 20.41 -22.28
N ILE A 427 -20.42 20.34 -23.41
CA ILE A 427 -20.80 21.49 -24.26
C ILE A 427 -22.32 21.46 -24.45
N GLY A 428 -23.04 22.57 -24.18
CA GLY A 428 -24.50 22.57 -24.35
C GLY A 428 -25.25 23.74 -23.71
N GLU A 429 -26.48 23.99 -24.20
CA GLU A 429 -27.38 25.05 -23.73
C GLU A 429 -27.98 24.74 -22.34
N GLU A 430 -28.23 25.79 -21.54
CA GLU A 430 -29.00 25.73 -20.29
C GLU A 430 -30.17 24.73 -20.41
N GLN A 431 -30.18 23.68 -19.58
CA GLN A 431 -31.40 22.95 -19.34
C GLN A 431 -32.39 23.92 -18.68
N VAL A 432 -33.27 24.51 -19.50
CA VAL A 432 -34.44 25.21 -19.01
C VAL A 432 -35.33 24.16 -18.33
N SER A 433 -35.47 24.34 -17.01
CA SER A 433 -36.30 23.59 -16.06
C SER A 433 -37.65 23.10 -16.56
#